data_AF-A0A950S7B1-F1
#
_entry.id   AF-A0A950S7B1-F1
#
_cell.length_a   1.000
_cell.length_b   1.000
_cell.length_c   1.000
_cell.angle_alpha   90.00
_cell.angle_beta   90.00
_cell.angle_gamma   90.00
#
_symmetry.space_group_name_H-M   'P 1'
#
loop_
_entity.id
_entity.type
_entity.pdbx_description
1 polymer ?
#
loop_
_entity_poly.entity_id
_entity_poly.type
_entity_poly.pdbx_seq_one_letter_code
_entity_poly.pdbx_strand_id
1 'polypeptide(L)'
;MPDLLKKYKSMRDFGDTPEPSGGKPKKTKLPIFVIQKHAASHLHYDFRLEMEGVLKSWAVPKGPSYDPTVKRLAMMTEDHPYDYASFEGVIPAGNYGGGNVIIWDNGTWEFIEPGNDPVKAVRAGKLTFRMFGKKMFGEWALVKIHGRPGSKGNEWLLLKHRDEFANPDVDVTVLAPRSVVSNKSVEEIGSSKRIWLSNRGASQSGKNAPTVATKLEAEKKAAKKKATKKRAPASSPRRSARAPKKAASSPSRSSRAGSPRAAAPTPRRRPR
;
A
#
# COMPACT_ATOMS: atom_id res chain seq x y z
N MET A 1 3.38 29.73 -22.44
CA MET A 1 3.27 28.40 -21.82
C MET A 1 2.08 27.67 -22.42
N PRO A 2 2.20 26.42 -22.87
CA PRO A 2 1.06 25.65 -23.35
C PRO A 2 0.02 25.44 -22.22
N ASP A 3 -1.28 25.50 -22.55
CA ASP A 3 -2.36 25.22 -21.60
C ASP A 3 -2.42 23.72 -21.30
N LEU A 4 -1.76 23.30 -20.20
CA LEU A 4 -1.72 21.91 -19.74
C LEU A 4 -3.10 21.33 -19.43
N LEU A 5 -4.10 22.18 -19.13
CA LEU A 5 -5.47 21.76 -18.81
C LEU A 5 -6.39 21.75 -20.04
N LYS A 6 -5.88 22.06 -21.25
CA LYS A 6 -6.70 22.15 -22.46
C LYS A 6 -7.52 20.88 -22.71
N LYS A 7 -6.89 19.70 -22.59
CA LYS A 7 -7.55 18.42 -22.81
C LYS A 7 -8.58 18.11 -21.71
N TYR A 8 -8.26 18.40 -20.46
CA TYR A 8 -9.19 18.25 -19.33
C TYR A 8 -10.45 19.10 -19.53
N LYS A 9 -10.28 20.40 -19.80
CA LYS A 9 -11.40 21.33 -20.00
C LYS A 9 -12.26 20.94 -21.21
N SER A 10 -11.67 20.40 -22.28
CA SER A 10 -12.44 19.94 -23.44
C SER A 10 -13.27 18.68 -23.19
N MET A 11 -12.96 17.92 -22.13
CA MET A 11 -13.61 16.65 -21.80
C MET A 11 -14.60 16.77 -20.63
N ARG A 12 -14.90 17.99 -20.18
CA ARG A 12 -15.79 18.25 -19.04
C ARG A 12 -16.82 19.32 -19.40
N ASP A 13 -18.06 19.05 -19.00
CA ASP A 13 -19.09 20.07 -18.94
C ASP A 13 -19.27 20.52 -17.48
N PHE A 14 -18.69 21.67 -17.13
CA PHE A 14 -18.73 22.21 -15.76
C PHE A 14 -20.11 22.72 -15.34
N GLY A 15 -21.09 22.77 -16.26
CA GLY A 15 -22.50 22.97 -15.91
C GLY A 15 -23.13 21.72 -15.29
N ASP A 16 -22.66 20.54 -15.72
CA ASP A 16 -23.27 19.25 -15.40
C ASP A 16 -22.45 18.38 -14.44
N THR A 17 -21.18 18.71 -14.18
CA THR A 17 -20.33 18.02 -13.20
C THR A 17 -19.92 18.96 -12.05
N PRO A 18 -19.93 18.49 -10.79
CA PRO A 18 -19.41 19.27 -9.66
C PRO A 18 -17.86 19.24 -9.59
N GLU A 19 -17.18 18.85 -10.67
CA GLU A 19 -15.71 18.84 -10.73
C GLU A 19 -15.13 20.26 -10.85
N PRO A 20 -13.97 20.54 -10.22
CA PRO A 20 -13.35 21.87 -10.30
C PRO A 20 -12.78 22.16 -11.70
N SER A 21 -12.94 23.41 -12.16
CA SER A 21 -12.41 23.91 -13.44
C SER A 21 -10.94 24.37 -13.37
N GLY A 22 -10.41 24.60 -12.17
CA GLY A 22 -9.04 25.05 -11.95
C GLY A 22 -8.81 25.75 -10.61
N GLY A 23 -7.58 25.67 -10.10
CA GLY A 23 -7.13 26.43 -8.92
C GLY A 23 -5.62 26.59 -8.89
N LYS A 24 -5.14 27.59 -8.15
CA LYS A 24 -3.71 27.87 -8.03
C LYS A 24 -3.08 26.90 -7.00
N PRO A 25 -1.91 26.31 -7.31
CA PRO A 25 -1.19 25.50 -6.33
C PRO A 25 -0.85 26.33 -5.09
N LYS A 26 -0.99 25.72 -3.91
CA LYS A 26 -0.59 26.36 -2.66
C LYS A 26 0.92 26.20 -2.50
N LYS A 27 1.62 27.27 -2.10
CA LYS A 27 3.06 27.22 -1.80
C LYS A 27 3.30 26.30 -0.60
N THR A 28 3.66 25.05 -0.87
CA THR A 28 4.06 24.04 0.11
C THR A 28 5.52 23.68 -0.12
N LYS A 29 6.21 23.16 0.91
CA LYS A 29 7.64 22.79 0.80
C LYS A 29 7.88 21.60 -0.14
N LEU A 30 6.89 20.73 -0.28
CA LEU A 30 6.91 19.54 -1.12
C LEU A 30 5.60 19.47 -1.92
N PRO A 31 5.65 19.06 -3.19
CA PRO A 31 4.45 18.92 -4.02
C PRO A 31 3.48 17.88 -3.45
N ILE A 32 2.20 18.08 -3.69
CA ILE A 32 1.15 17.17 -3.20
C ILE A 32 0.99 15.95 -4.10
N PHE A 33 0.49 14.87 -3.52
CA PHE A 33 -0.11 13.77 -4.27
C PHE A 33 -1.52 13.49 -3.76
N VAL A 34 -2.32 12.89 -4.63
CA VAL A 34 -3.63 12.35 -4.27
C VAL A 34 -3.81 10.99 -4.95
N ILE A 35 -4.47 10.07 -4.25
CA ILE A 35 -4.96 8.82 -4.82
C ILE A 35 -6.45 8.78 -4.58
N GLN A 36 -7.23 8.78 -5.65
CA GLN A 36 -8.68 8.68 -5.59
C GLN A 36 -9.10 7.24 -5.91
N LYS A 37 -9.96 6.65 -5.09
CA LYS A 37 -10.62 5.38 -5.43
C LYS A 37 -11.91 5.75 -6.19
N HIS A 38 -12.02 5.25 -7.41
CA HIS A 38 -13.03 5.66 -8.36
C HIS A 38 -13.86 4.44 -8.80
N ALA A 39 -15.12 4.40 -8.37
CA ALA A 39 -16.10 3.43 -8.81
C ALA A 39 -16.86 3.96 -10.03
N ALA A 40 -16.18 3.93 -11.20
CA ALA A 40 -16.78 4.21 -12.50
C ALA A 40 -17.38 2.92 -13.11
N SER A 41 -17.35 2.78 -14.43
CA SER A 41 -17.68 1.50 -15.10
C SER A 41 -16.87 0.32 -14.56
N HIS A 42 -15.61 0.57 -14.22
CA HIS A 42 -14.76 -0.36 -13.49
C HIS A 42 -14.13 0.35 -12.30
N LEU A 43 -14.00 -0.36 -11.19
CA LEU A 43 -13.27 0.13 -10.04
C LEU A 43 -11.79 0.29 -10.39
N HIS A 44 -11.25 1.48 -10.15
CA HIS A 44 -9.83 1.78 -10.31
C HIS A 44 -9.38 2.84 -9.30
N TYR A 45 -8.07 3.11 -9.30
CA TYR A 45 -7.46 4.13 -8.46
C TYR A 45 -6.79 5.17 -9.36
N ASP A 46 -7.25 6.42 -9.29
CA ASP A 46 -6.60 7.53 -9.96
C ASP A 46 -5.44 8.03 -9.10
N PHE A 47 -4.21 7.75 -9.55
CA PHE A 47 -2.97 8.14 -8.91
C PHE A 47 -2.48 9.46 -9.52
N ARG A 48 -2.28 10.50 -8.70
CA ARG A 48 -1.91 11.82 -9.22
C ARG A 48 -0.80 12.48 -8.42
N LEU A 49 0.15 13.09 -9.15
CA LEU A 49 1.29 13.83 -8.62
C LEU A 49 1.25 15.28 -9.10
N GLU A 50 1.38 16.24 -8.19
CA GLU A 50 1.52 17.65 -8.54
C GLU A 50 2.88 17.91 -9.22
N MET A 51 2.84 18.43 -10.45
CA MET A 51 4.01 18.89 -11.20
C MET A 51 3.58 20.06 -12.10
N GLU A 52 4.38 21.12 -12.19
CA GLU A 52 4.08 22.30 -13.04
C GLU A 52 2.69 22.93 -12.79
N GLY A 53 2.17 22.85 -11.56
CA GLY A 53 0.87 23.41 -11.19
C GLY A 53 -0.35 22.61 -11.67
N VAL A 54 -0.14 21.41 -12.22
CA VAL A 54 -1.19 20.45 -12.57
C VAL A 54 -0.96 19.11 -11.86
N LEU A 55 -1.96 18.23 -11.91
CA LEU A 55 -1.89 16.87 -11.41
C LEU A 55 -1.65 15.91 -12.56
N LYS A 56 -0.40 15.47 -12.74
CA LYS A 56 -0.07 14.38 -13.67
C LYS A 56 -0.73 13.11 -13.14
N SER A 57 -1.51 12.43 -13.99
CA SER A 57 -2.47 11.43 -13.53
C SER A 57 -2.33 10.08 -14.24
N TRP A 58 -2.55 9.00 -13.49
CA TRP A 58 -2.57 7.63 -13.98
C TRP A 58 -3.73 6.85 -13.36
N ALA A 59 -4.50 6.13 -14.17
CA ALA A 59 -5.48 5.16 -13.69
C ALA A 59 -4.80 3.81 -13.39
N VAL A 60 -4.94 3.33 -12.16
CA VAL A 60 -4.35 2.07 -11.66
C VAL A 60 -5.48 1.09 -11.32
N PRO A 61 -5.85 0.17 -12.23
CA PRO A 61 -7.06 -0.65 -12.07
C PRO A 61 -7.09 -1.49 -10.78
N LYS A 62 -5.94 -2.06 -10.39
CA LYS A 62 -5.82 -2.91 -9.20
C LYS A 62 -5.28 -2.16 -7.97
N GLY A 63 -5.17 -0.84 -8.04
CA GLY A 63 -4.58 -0.01 -6.99
C GLY A 63 -3.08 -0.27 -6.74
N PRO A 64 -2.47 0.43 -5.78
CA PRO A 64 -1.08 0.22 -5.40
C PRO A 64 -0.86 -1.14 -4.70
N SER A 65 0.39 -1.58 -4.63
CA SER A 65 0.81 -2.78 -3.88
C SER A 65 2.09 -2.48 -3.13
N TYR A 66 2.18 -2.93 -1.87
CA TYR A 66 3.41 -2.85 -1.08
C TYR A 66 4.36 -4.02 -1.34
N ASP A 67 3.94 -5.01 -2.13
CA ASP A 67 4.82 -6.07 -2.62
C ASP A 67 5.73 -5.53 -3.74
N PRO A 68 7.07 -5.48 -3.53
CA PRO A 68 8.02 -4.98 -4.53
C PRO A 68 8.17 -5.91 -5.74
N THR A 69 7.62 -7.12 -5.69
CA THR A 69 7.60 -8.07 -6.82
C THR A 69 6.40 -7.86 -7.74
N VAL A 70 5.35 -7.19 -7.26
CA VAL A 70 4.11 -6.94 -8.00
C VAL A 70 4.26 -5.69 -8.87
N LYS A 71 4.00 -5.84 -10.18
CA LYS A 71 3.97 -4.74 -11.14
C LYS A 71 2.53 -4.33 -11.41
N ARG A 72 2.11 -3.15 -10.95
CA ARG A 72 0.74 -2.64 -11.17
C ARG A 72 0.69 -1.85 -12.46
N LEU A 73 -0.24 -2.19 -13.36
CA LEU A 73 -0.49 -1.37 -14.54
C LEU A 73 -1.02 0.01 -14.11
N ALA A 74 -0.44 1.06 -14.68
CA ALA A 74 -0.82 2.45 -14.47
C ALA A 74 -1.00 3.11 -15.84
N MET A 75 -2.21 3.44 -16.23
CA MET A 75 -2.51 4.04 -17.53
C MET A 75 -2.46 5.56 -17.40
N MET A 76 -1.55 6.23 -18.08
CA MET A 76 -1.47 7.70 -18.05
C MET A 76 -2.72 8.30 -18.67
N THR A 77 -3.36 9.21 -17.93
CA THR A 77 -4.58 9.93 -18.30
C THR A 77 -4.28 11.42 -18.50
N GLU A 78 -5.32 12.22 -18.69
CA GLU A 78 -5.24 13.67 -18.79
C GLU A 78 -4.68 14.30 -17.51
N ASP A 79 -4.01 15.44 -17.66
CA ASP A 79 -3.64 16.29 -16.53
C ASP A 79 -4.91 16.84 -15.87
N HIS A 80 -4.95 16.84 -14.54
CA HIS A 80 -6.09 17.36 -13.78
C HIS A 80 -5.72 18.69 -13.11
N PRO A 81 -6.69 19.60 -12.88
CA PRO A 81 -6.45 20.84 -12.17
C PRO A 81 -6.03 20.55 -10.72
N TYR A 82 -5.20 21.41 -10.15
CA TYR A 82 -4.71 21.29 -8.78
C TYR A 82 -5.84 21.05 -7.75
N ASP A 83 -6.94 21.81 -7.85
CA ASP A 83 -8.07 21.71 -6.93
C ASP A 83 -8.79 20.35 -6.96
N TYR A 84 -8.61 19.58 -8.03
CA TYR A 84 -9.14 18.22 -8.14
C TYR A 84 -8.60 17.29 -7.05
N ALA A 85 -7.43 17.60 -6.46
CA ALA A 85 -6.89 16.86 -5.33
C ALA A 85 -7.79 16.86 -4.09
N SER A 86 -8.74 17.79 -4.01
CA SER A 86 -9.74 17.90 -2.94
C SER A 86 -11.12 17.38 -3.33
N PHE A 87 -11.27 16.85 -4.55
CA PHE A 87 -12.55 16.33 -5.03
C PHE A 87 -12.88 14.96 -4.43
N GLU A 88 -14.06 14.89 -3.82
CA GLU A 88 -14.70 13.69 -3.29
C GLU A 88 -16.20 13.85 -3.41
N GLY A 89 -16.87 12.92 -4.10
CA GLY A 89 -18.28 13.05 -4.44
C GLY A 89 -18.72 12.09 -5.53
N VAL A 90 -19.84 12.43 -6.18
CA VAL A 90 -20.43 11.66 -7.28
C VAL A 90 -20.31 12.45 -8.57
N ILE A 91 -19.72 11.85 -9.60
CA ILE A 91 -19.72 12.36 -10.97
C ILE A 91 -20.94 11.75 -11.67
N PRO A 92 -21.88 12.56 -12.21
CA PRO A 92 -23.12 12.02 -12.76
C PRO A 92 -22.88 11.03 -13.91
N ALA A 93 -23.77 10.04 -14.04
CA ALA A 93 -23.71 9.07 -15.13
C ALA A 93 -23.81 9.77 -16.50
N GLY A 94 -23.11 9.24 -17.50
CA GLY A 94 -23.04 9.83 -18.85
C GLY A 94 -21.92 10.87 -19.02
N ASN A 95 -21.42 11.45 -17.92
CA ASN A 95 -20.21 12.27 -17.96
C ASN A 95 -18.95 11.41 -18.08
N TYR A 96 -17.89 12.00 -18.64
CA TYR A 96 -16.59 11.35 -18.65
C TYR A 96 -16.08 11.17 -17.22
N GLY A 97 -15.80 9.92 -16.84
CA GLY A 97 -15.45 9.58 -15.46
C GLY A 97 -16.67 9.51 -14.53
N GLY A 98 -17.89 9.31 -15.04
CA GLY A 98 -19.07 9.09 -14.23
C GLY A 98 -18.89 7.95 -13.22
N GLY A 99 -19.22 8.19 -11.96
CA GLY A 99 -18.96 7.27 -10.87
C GLY A 99 -18.78 7.94 -9.51
N ASN A 100 -18.58 7.13 -8.48
CA ASN A 100 -18.32 7.61 -7.12
C ASN A 100 -16.81 7.74 -6.89
N VAL A 101 -16.37 8.87 -6.35
CA VAL A 101 -14.96 9.18 -6.12
C VAL A 101 -14.74 9.49 -4.65
N ILE A 102 -13.74 8.83 -4.06
CA ILE A 102 -13.24 9.17 -2.71
C ILE A 102 -11.76 9.50 -2.73
N ILE A 103 -11.31 10.36 -1.83
CA ILE A 103 -9.88 10.58 -1.58
C ILE A 103 -9.37 9.41 -0.74
N TRP A 104 -8.85 8.38 -1.42
CA TRP A 104 -8.36 7.16 -0.79
C TRP A 104 -7.05 7.40 -0.05
N ASP A 105 -6.15 8.23 -0.58
CA ASP A 105 -4.98 8.73 0.17
C ASP A 105 -4.58 10.11 -0.36
N ASN A 106 -3.88 10.89 0.45
CA ASN A 106 -3.26 12.14 0.04
C ASN A 106 -2.07 12.49 0.93
N GLY A 107 -1.20 13.34 0.44
CA GLY A 107 -0.02 13.76 1.19
C GLY A 107 0.93 14.56 0.32
N THR A 108 2.20 14.51 0.65
CA THR A 108 3.27 15.11 -0.15
C THR A 108 4.17 14.03 -0.73
N TRP A 109 4.89 14.37 -1.78
CA TRP A 109 5.89 13.48 -2.37
C TRP A 109 7.17 14.26 -2.65
N GLU A 110 8.26 13.54 -2.77
CA GLU A 110 9.60 14.07 -3.05
C GLU A 110 10.17 13.33 -4.26
N PHE A 111 10.69 14.08 -5.21
CA PHE A 111 11.45 13.52 -6.31
C PHE A 111 12.86 13.20 -5.83
N ILE A 112 13.31 11.96 -6.05
CA ILE A 112 14.58 11.47 -5.47
C ILE A 112 15.65 11.16 -6.53
N GLU A 113 15.38 11.41 -7.81
CA GLU A 113 16.39 11.22 -8.86
C GLU A 113 17.27 12.47 -9.05
N PRO A 114 18.50 12.32 -9.57
CA PRO A 114 19.39 13.44 -9.84
C PRO A 114 18.78 14.46 -10.82
N GLY A 115 19.07 15.75 -10.61
CA GLY A 115 18.70 16.84 -11.51
C GLY A 115 17.41 17.59 -11.15
N ASN A 116 16.67 17.14 -10.12
CA ASN A 116 15.49 17.81 -9.56
C ASN A 116 14.43 18.24 -10.60
N ASP A 117 14.26 17.47 -11.67
CA ASP A 117 13.30 17.73 -12.75
C ASP A 117 12.38 16.52 -12.95
N PRO A 118 11.28 16.44 -12.17
CA PRO A 118 10.34 15.32 -12.28
C PRO A 118 9.59 15.29 -13.63
N VAL A 119 9.45 16.44 -14.30
CA VAL A 119 8.75 16.52 -15.59
C VAL A 119 9.59 15.87 -16.67
N LYS A 120 10.90 16.13 -16.67
CA LYS A 120 11.85 15.46 -17.55
C LYS A 120 11.87 13.96 -17.29
N ALA A 121 11.80 13.52 -16.04
CA ALA A 121 11.72 12.10 -15.69
C ALA A 121 10.44 11.43 -16.26
N VAL A 122 9.28 12.08 -16.15
CA VAL A 122 8.04 11.61 -16.80
C VAL A 122 8.19 11.56 -18.33
N ARG A 123 8.82 12.55 -18.96
CA ARG A 123 9.07 12.53 -20.42
C ARG A 123 10.02 11.41 -20.83
N ALA A 124 11.03 11.13 -20.00
CA ALA A 124 11.98 10.04 -20.20
C ALA A 124 11.37 8.64 -19.95
N GLY A 125 10.16 8.57 -19.39
CA GLY A 125 9.46 7.31 -19.16
C GLY A 125 9.89 6.57 -17.88
N LYS A 126 10.58 7.24 -16.96
CA LYS A 126 10.96 6.68 -15.66
C LYS A 126 10.94 7.78 -14.61
N LEU A 127 10.20 7.57 -13.54
CA LEU A 127 10.09 8.49 -12.42
C LEU A 127 10.19 7.71 -11.12
N THR A 128 11.21 7.99 -10.33
CA THR A 128 11.37 7.46 -8.96
C THR A 128 11.12 8.55 -7.94
N PHE A 129 10.33 8.25 -6.92
CA PHE A 129 9.88 9.24 -5.95
C PHE A 129 9.58 8.61 -4.60
N ARG A 130 9.61 9.44 -3.56
CA ARG A 130 9.24 9.07 -2.19
C ARG A 130 7.90 9.69 -1.83
N MET A 131 7.02 8.92 -1.20
CA MET A 131 5.69 9.37 -0.78
C MET A 131 5.60 9.53 0.72
N PHE A 132 4.83 10.53 1.16
CA PHE A 132 4.54 10.83 2.56
C PHE A 132 3.02 10.97 2.75
N GLY A 133 2.32 9.84 2.70
CA GLY A 133 0.88 9.72 2.81
C GLY A 133 0.37 9.23 4.17
N LYS A 134 -0.94 8.99 4.25
CA LYS A 134 -1.56 8.27 5.37
C LYS A 134 -1.53 6.77 5.15
N LYS A 135 -1.59 6.34 3.87
CA LYS A 135 -1.60 4.93 3.47
C LYS A 135 -0.39 4.54 2.63
N MET A 136 0.07 5.45 1.76
CA MET A 136 1.21 5.28 0.87
C MET A 136 2.42 6.02 1.42
N PHE A 137 3.51 5.30 1.62
CA PHE A 137 4.76 5.82 2.15
C PHE A 137 5.95 5.03 1.60
N GLY A 138 7.13 5.63 1.70
CA GLY A 138 8.38 5.06 1.18
C GLY A 138 8.58 5.36 -0.31
N GLU A 139 9.46 4.60 -0.94
CA GLU A 139 9.91 4.79 -2.30
C GLU A 139 9.09 3.98 -3.31
N TRP A 140 8.79 4.62 -4.43
CA TRP A 140 7.97 4.12 -5.52
C TRP A 140 8.57 4.53 -6.87
N ALA A 141 8.22 3.79 -7.91
CA ALA A 141 8.59 4.13 -9.27
C ALA A 141 7.41 4.00 -10.23
N LEU A 142 7.36 4.90 -11.20
CA LEU A 142 6.55 4.82 -12.40
C LEU A 142 7.48 4.58 -13.60
N VAL A 143 7.27 3.49 -14.33
CA VAL A 143 8.08 3.12 -15.50
C VAL A 143 7.19 2.89 -16.72
N LYS A 144 7.44 3.62 -17.79
CA LYS A 144 6.72 3.53 -19.05
C LYS A 144 7.10 2.24 -19.79
N ILE A 145 6.09 1.54 -20.30
CA ILE A 145 6.29 0.33 -21.09
C ILE A 145 6.51 0.74 -22.55
N HIS A 146 7.55 0.19 -23.18
CA HIS A 146 7.88 0.45 -24.59
C HIS A 146 7.68 -0.82 -25.44
N GLY A 147 7.46 -0.64 -26.74
CA GLY A 147 7.64 -1.70 -27.74
C GLY A 147 6.54 -2.75 -27.86
N ARG A 148 5.28 -2.43 -27.51
CA ARG A 148 4.14 -3.33 -27.80
C ARG A 148 3.40 -2.90 -29.08
N PRO A 149 3.26 -3.79 -30.08
CA PRO A 149 2.40 -3.53 -31.24
C PRO A 149 0.99 -3.16 -30.79
N GLY A 150 0.45 -2.03 -31.28
CA GLY A 150 -0.87 -1.53 -30.91
C GLY A 150 -0.97 -0.79 -29.57
N SER A 151 0.14 -0.55 -28.86
CA SER A 151 0.12 0.25 -27.63
C SER A 151 -0.19 1.72 -27.92
N LYS A 152 -0.99 2.36 -27.06
CA LYS A 152 -1.28 3.81 -27.19
C LYS A 152 -0.15 4.68 -26.64
N GLY A 153 0.91 4.05 -26.10
CA GLY A 153 2.08 4.74 -25.56
C GLY A 153 1.79 5.46 -24.24
N ASN A 154 0.73 5.07 -23.54
CA ASN A 154 0.31 5.61 -22.25
C ASN A 154 0.31 4.54 -21.15
N GLU A 155 0.87 3.36 -21.42
CA GLU A 155 0.98 2.25 -20.48
C GLU A 155 2.23 2.42 -19.59
N TRP A 156 2.03 2.48 -18.28
CA TRP A 156 3.08 2.53 -17.27
C TRP A 156 2.94 1.40 -16.26
N LEU A 157 3.98 1.20 -15.46
CA LEU A 157 4.01 0.32 -14.30
C LEU A 157 4.26 1.15 -13.05
N LEU A 158 3.37 1.03 -12.07
CA LEU A 158 3.60 1.47 -10.70
C LEU A 158 4.24 0.33 -9.92
N LEU A 159 5.36 0.63 -9.27
CA LEU A 159 6.25 -0.33 -8.63
C LEU A 159 6.62 0.17 -7.23
N LYS A 160 6.58 -0.70 -6.24
CA LYS A 160 7.13 -0.43 -4.90
C LYS A 160 8.63 -0.73 -4.89
N HIS A 161 9.45 0.20 -4.40
CA HIS A 161 10.86 -0.09 -4.15
C HIS A 161 11.04 -0.96 -2.90
N ARG A 162 12.12 -1.75 -2.88
CA ARG A 162 12.55 -2.53 -1.71
C ARG A 162 13.17 -1.59 -0.68
N ASP A 163 12.34 -1.06 0.21
CA ASP A 163 12.72 -0.24 1.36
C ASP A 163 12.15 -0.83 2.66
N GLU A 164 12.32 -0.12 3.78
CA GLU A 164 11.81 -0.53 5.11
C GLU A 164 10.27 -0.65 5.20
N PHE A 165 9.56 -0.10 4.20
CA PHE A 165 8.11 -0.04 4.15
C PHE A 165 7.51 -1.10 3.23
N ALA A 166 8.30 -1.74 2.38
CA ALA A 166 7.87 -2.83 1.51
C ALA A 166 7.32 -3.99 2.34
N ASN A 167 6.13 -4.48 1.97
CA ASN A 167 5.46 -5.55 2.67
C ASN A 167 4.60 -6.37 1.70
N PRO A 168 5.03 -7.59 1.32
CA PRO A 168 4.28 -8.45 0.41
C PRO A 168 3.03 -9.09 1.04
N ASP A 169 2.96 -9.16 2.38
CA ASP A 169 1.87 -9.83 3.10
C ASP A 169 0.65 -8.91 3.29
N VAL A 170 0.76 -7.63 2.91
CA VAL A 170 -0.28 -6.62 3.16
C VAL A 170 -0.84 -6.08 1.85
N ASP A 171 -2.13 -6.34 1.62
CA ASP A 171 -2.91 -5.62 0.63
C ASP A 171 -3.51 -4.35 1.25
N VAL A 172 -2.86 -3.21 1.00
CA VAL A 172 -3.28 -1.90 1.51
C VAL A 172 -4.69 -1.50 1.03
N THR A 173 -5.11 -1.97 -0.15
CA THR A 173 -6.42 -1.65 -0.73
C THR A 173 -7.56 -2.31 0.06
N VAL A 174 -7.29 -3.48 0.63
CA VAL A 174 -8.20 -4.24 1.49
C VAL A 174 -8.11 -3.78 2.94
N LEU A 175 -6.89 -3.54 3.45
CA LEU A 175 -6.64 -3.12 4.83
C LEU A 175 -7.21 -1.72 5.14
N ALA A 176 -7.15 -0.82 4.16
CA ALA A 176 -7.56 0.57 4.33
C ALA A 176 -8.43 1.06 3.15
N PRO A 177 -9.68 0.59 3.01
CA PRO A 177 -10.49 0.85 1.82
C PRO A 177 -11.20 2.23 1.81
N ARG A 178 -11.28 2.92 2.95
CA ARG A 178 -12.13 4.12 3.17
C ARG A 178 -11.40 5.44 2.88
N SER A 179 -12.13 6.54 2.69
CA SER A 179 -11.58 7.88 2.48
C SER A 179 -10.70 8.32 3.67
N VAL A 180 -9.59 9.01 3.40
CA VAL A 180 -8.78 9.66 4.46
C VAL A 180 -9.38 10.99 4.91
N VAL A 181 -10.37 11.53 4.19
CA VAL A 181 -11.00 12.82 4.49
C VAL A 181 -12.32 12.62 5.21
N SER A 182 -13.24 11.85 4.64
CA SER A 182 -14.58 11.65 5.22
C SER A 182 -14.72 10.37 6.02
N ASN A 183 -13.72 9.48 5.98
CA ASN A 183 -13.82 8.12 6.48
C ASN A 183 -15.02 7.34 5.91
N LYS A 184 -15.50 7.68 4.71
CA LYS A 184 -16.55 6.93 3.99
C LYS A 184 -15.98 5.88 3.03
N SER A 185 -16.75 4.84 2.75
CA SER A 185 -16.48 3.96 1.60
C SER A 185 -16.94 4.62 0.29
N VAL A 186 -16.52 4.06 -0.85
CA VAL A 186 -16.89 4.58 -2.17
C VAL A 186 -18.39 4.33 -2.48
N GLU A 187 -18.95 3.26 -1.91
CA GLU A 187 -20.36 2.89 -2.00
C GLU A 187 -21.24 3.82 -1.14
N GLU A 188 -20.77 4.18 0.06
CA GLU A 188 -21.45 5.12 0.96
C GLU A 188 -21.51 6.55 0.40
N ILE A 189 -20.54 6.94 -0.42
CA ILE A 189 -20.53 8.24 -1.10
C ILE A 189 -21.65 8.31 -2.14
N GLY A 190 -21.80 7.29 -2.98
CA GLY A 190 -22.88 7.22 -3.98
C GLY A 190 -24.28 7.20 -3.37
N SER A 191 -24.41 6.64 -2.16
CA SER A 191 -25.68 6.61 -1.42
C SER A 191 -26.05 7.97 -0.80
N SER A 192 -25.08 8.88 -0.66
CA SER A 192 -25.31 10.20 -0.09
C SER A 192 -25.41 11.27 -1.19
N LYS A 193 -26.57 11.94 -1.30
CA LYS A 193 -26.82 13.11 -2.18
C LYS A 193 -25.97 14.35 -1.80
N ARG A 194 -24.66 14.21 -1.57
CA ARG A 194 -23.76 15.34 -1.33
C ARG A 194 -23.14 15.78 -2.66
N ILE A 195 -23.74 16.83 -3.24
CA ILE A 195 -23.11 17.68 -4.24
C ILE A 195 -21.81 18.24 -3.62
N TRP A 196 -20.70 18.10 -4.33
CA TRP A 196 -19.41 18.63 -3.89
C TRP A 196 -19.51 20.16 -3.79
N LEU A 197 -19.21 20.71 -2.61
CA LEU A 197 -19.14 22.14 -2.37
C LEU A 197 -17.67 22.52 -2.35
N SER A 198 -17.24 23.25 -3.37
CA SER A 198 -15.87 23.69 -3.66
C SER A 198 -15.15 24.42 -2.52
N ASN A 199 -15.87 24.80 -1.47
CA ASN A 199 -15.39 25.73 -0.46
C ASN A 199 -15.26 25.15 0.96
N ARG A 200 -15.09 23.83 1.12
CA ARG A 200 -14.77 23.30 2.46
C ARG A 200 -13.29 23.55 2.79
N GLY A 201 -13.04 24.66 3.47
CA GLY A 201 -11.73 25.06 3.96
C GLY A 201 -11.02 23.92 4.71
N ALA A 202 -9.68 23.92 4.62
CA ALA A 202 -8.75 22.90 5.11
C ALA A 202 -8.73 22.71 6.65
N SER A 203 -9.81 23.02 7.36
CA SER A 203 -9.90 23.08 8.82
C SER A 203 -10.41 21.80 9.49
N GLN A 204 -10.97 20.83 8.75
CA GLN A 204 -11.41 19.55 9.33
C GLN A 204 -10.64 18.35 8.79
N SER A 205 -9.30 18.44 8.78
CA SER A 205 -8.46 17.24 8.77
C SER A 205 -8.52 16.64 10.17
N GLY A 206 -9.32 15.57 10.34
CA GLY A 206 -9.49 14.89 11.63
C GLY A 206 -8.14 14.49 12.22
N LYS A 207 -7.80 15.05 13.39
CA LYS A 207 -6.53 14.83 14.10
C LYS A 207 -6.29 13.39 14.57
N ASN A 208 -7.13 12.41 14.21
CA ASN A 208 -7.08 11.04 14.75
C ASN A 208 -7.38 9.95 13.70
N ALA A 209 -7.09 10.15 12.41
CA ALA A 209 -7.13 9.03 11.46
C ALA A 209 -5.90 8.12 11.68
N PRO A 210 -6.05 6.85 12.09
CA PRO A 210 -4.91 5.95 12.27
C PRO A 210 -4.23 5.72 10.93
N THR A 211 -2.95 6.10 10.84
CA THR A 211 -2.11 5.85 9.66
C THR A 211 -1.94 4.35 9.44
N VAL A 212 -1.71 3.92 8.20
CA VAL A 212 -1.41 2.51 7.92
C VAL A 212 -0.15 2.07 8.69
N ALA A 213 0.83 2.96 8.93
CA ALA A 213 1.98 2.69 9.79
C ALA A 213 1.57 2.28 11.22
N THR A 214 0.61 2.96 11.83
CA THR A 214 0.11 2.61 13.18
C THR A 214 -0.67 1.30 13.20
N LYS A 215 -1.42 1.00 12.14
CA LYS A 215 -2.08 -0.31 11.98
C LYS A 215 -1.08 -1.45 11.73
N LEU A 216 -0.06 -1.21 10.92
CA LEU A 216 1.01 -2.18 10.63
C LEU A 216 1.79 -2.54 11.90
N GLU A 217 2.10 -1.54 12.74
CA GLU A 217 2.70 -1.75 14.06
C GLU A 217 1.78 -2.50 15.03
N ALA A 218 0.47 -2.22 15.00
CA ALA A 218 -0.51 -2.95 15.80
C ALA A 218 -0.64 -4.41 15.37
N GLU A 219 -0.64 -4.70 14.06
CA GLU A 219 -0.68 -6.06 13.52
C GLU A 219 0.61 -6.83 13.82
N LYS A 220 1.79 -6.21 13.68
CA LYS A 220 3.07 -6.80 14.11
C LYS A 220 3.06 -7.16 15.60
N LYS A 221 2.53 -6.28 16.45
CA LYS A 221 2.38 -6.54 17.90
C LYS A 221 1.37 -7.65 18.20
N ALA A 222 0.27 -7.71 17.45
CA ALA A 222 -0.75 -8.75 17.58
C ALA A 222 -0.24 -10.13 17.13
N ALA A 223 0.52 -10.18 16.03
CA ALA A 223 1.18 -11.40 15.54
C ALA A 223 2.22 -11.92 16.55
N LYS A 224 3.02 -11.03 17.14
CA LYS A 224 4.01 -11.38 18.18
C LYS A 224 3.36 -11.91 19.46
N LYS A 225 2.22 -11.35 19.88
CA LYS A 225 1.41 -11.85 21.02
C LYS A 225 0.77 -13.21 20.75
N LYS A 226 0.30 -13.48 19.53
CA LYS A 226 -0.21 -14.81 19.14
C LYS A 226 0.89 -15.87 19.11
N ALA A 227 2.10 -15.51 18.67
CA ALA A 227 3.25 -16.42 18.63
C ALA A 227 3.76 -16.82 20.03
N THR A 228 3.76 -15.91 21.00
CA THR A 228 4.15 -16.21 22.39
C THR A 228 3.09 -17.04 23.14
N LYS A 229 1.81 -16.84 22.85
CA LYS A 229 0.72 -17.63 23.47
C LYS A 229 0.68 -19.09 23.00
N LYS A 230 1.20 -19.38 21.79
CA LYS A 230 1.30 -20.74 21.23
C LYS A 230 2.49 -21.54 21.76
N ARG A 231 3.35 -20.93 22.59
CA ARG A 231 4.63 -21.50 23.07
C ARG A 231 4.68 -21.76 24.59
N ALA A 232 3.56 -21.67 25.30
CA ALA A 232 3.49 -22.09 26.70
C ALA A 232 3.51 -23.63 26.78
N PRO A 233 4.42 -24.26 27.57
CA PRO A 233 4.49 -25.71 27.66
C PRO A 233 3.30 -26.26 28.46
N ALA A 234 2.75 -27.36 27.96
CA ALA A 234 1.73 -28.15 28.66
C ALA A 234 2.28 -28.64 30.01
N SER A 235 1.58 -28.31 31.09
CA SER A 235 1.85 -28.82 32.43
C SER A 235 1.62 -30.35 32.49
N SER A 236 2.62 -31.08 32.99
CA SER A 236 2.59 -32.53 33.19
C SER A 236 1.40 -32.99 34.05
N PRO A 237 0.79 -34.16 33.76
CA PRO A 237 -0.30 -34.68 34.56
C PRO A 237 0.20 -35.28 35.87
N ARG A 238 -0.47 -34.89 36.96
CA ARG A 238 -0.26 -35.35 38.33
C ARG A 238 -0.71 -36.82 38.43
N ARG A 239 0.25 -37.73 38.61
CA ARG A 239 0.03 -39.17 38.76
C ARG A 239 -0.47 -39.48 40.18
N SER A 240 -1.72 -39.88 40.34
CA SER A 240 -2.22 -40.54 41.56
C SER A 240 -2.34 -42.03 41.30
N ALA A 241 -1.52 -42.84 41.99
CA ALA A 241 -1.63 -44.30 41.94
C ALA A 241 -1.37 -44.89 43.33
N ARG A 242 -2.49 -45.11 44.02
CA ARG A 242 -2.90 -46.24 44.86
C ARG A 242 -1.85 -47.34 45.12
N ALA A 243 -1.66 -47.64 46.41
CA ALA A 243 -0.89 -48.76 46.95
C ALA A 243 -1.48 -50.14 46.61
N PRO A 244 -0.64 -51.19 46.70
CA PRO A 244 -1.04 -52.36 47.48
C PRO A 244 0.04 -52.85 48.46
N LYS A 245 -0.43 -53.65 49.43
CA LYS A 245 0.27 -54.20 50.60
C LYS A 245 1.10 -55.47 50.28
N LYS A 246 2.20 -55.61 51.04
CA LYS A 246 2.86 -56.80 51.64
C LYS A 246 3.21 -58.02 50.76
N ALA A 247 4.49 -58.43 50.75
CA ALA A 247 5.03 -59.44 51.67
C ALA A 247 6.54 -59.72 51.47
N ALA A 248 7.25 -59.76 52.60
CA ALA A 248 8.38 -60.61 53.03
C ALA A 248 9.68 -60.86 52.21
N SER A 249 10.75 -60.86 53.02
CA SER A 249 12.05 -61.56 52.95
C SER A 249 13.20 -61.05 52.07
N SER A 250 14.18 -60.50 52.79
CA SER A 250 15.59 -60.22 52.51
C SER A 250 16.43 -61.46 52.10
N PRO A 251 17.78 -61.38 52.01
CA PRO A 251 18.58 -60.65 51.01
C PRO A 251 19.66 -61.59 50.40
N SER A 252 20.41 -61.18 49.36
CA SER A 252 21.87 -61.39 49.33
C SER A 252 22.55 -60.90 48.04
N ARG A 253 23.67 -60.19 48.28
CA ARG A 253 24.99 -60.27 47.63
C ARG A 253 25.07 -60.24 46.10
N SER A 254 25.69 -59.18 45.57
CA SER A 254 27.09 -59.13 45.11
C SER A 254 27.27 -59.85 43.77
N SER A 255 27.87 -59.29 42.74
CA SER A 255 29.20 -58.69 42.73
C SER A 255 29.58 -58.29 41.31
N ARG A 256 30.53 -57.34 41.22
CA ARG A 256 31.62 -57.24 40.23
C ARG A 256 31.24 -57.05 38.76
N ALA A 257 31.57 -55.89 38.18
CA ALA A 257 32.91 -55.48 37.72
C ALA A 257 33.29 -56.14 36.38
N GLY A 258 33.56 -55.30 35.38
CA GLY A 258 34.03 -55.73 34.06
C GLY A 258 34.29 -54.52 33.17
N SER A 259 35.47 -53.94 33.34
CA SER A 259 36.01 -52.76 32.66
C SER A 259 36.33 -53.01 31.16
N PRO A 260 36.75 -51.96 30.41
CA PRO A 260 36.56 -51.79 28.97
C PRO A 260 37.80 -52.15 28.12
N ARG A 261 37.64 -52.16 26.79
CA ARG A 261 38.72 -51.97 25.79
C ARG A 261 38.06 -51.74 24.41
N ALA A 262 38.13 -50.58 23.76
CA ALA A 262 39.23 -49.79 23.21
C ALA A 262 39.67 -50.22 21.79
N ALA A 263 40.02 -49.18 21.02
CA ALA A 263 40.76 -49.10 19.74
C ALA A 263 39.93 -49.26 18.44
N ALA A 264 39.65 -48.23 17.61
CA ALA A 264 40.52 -47.26 16.89
C ALA A 264 40.76 -47.72 15.40
N PRO A 265 41.13 -46.83 14.45
CA PRO A 265 40.41 -46.63 13.19
C PRO A 265 41.25 -46.94 11.94
N THR A 266 40.69 -46.75 10.74
CA THR A 266 41.51 -46.53 9.54
C THR A 266 40.73 -45.78 8.44
N PRO A 267 41.26 -44.67 7.90
CA PRO A 267 40.80 -44.07 6.65
C PRO A 267 41.90 -44.14 5.58
N ARG A 268 41.52 -44.43 4.32
CA ARG A 268 42.26 -44.18 3.06
C ARG A 268 41.22 -44.38 1.93
N ARG A 269 41.19 -43.68 0.80
CA ARG A 269 42.17 -42.85 0.08
C ARG A 269 41.41 -42.01 -0.97
N ARG A 270 42.07 -40.97 -1.44
CA ARG A 270 41.63 -39.92 -2.40
C ARG A 270 42.09 -40.29 -3.85
N PRO A 271 42.01 -39.41 -4.86
CA PRO A 271 41.13 -39.52 -6.04
C PRO A 271 41.86 -39.73 -7.39
N ARG A 272 41.09 -39.77 -8.48
CA ARG A 272 41.42 -39.18 -9.79
C ARG A 272 40.17 -38.55 -10.37
#